data_AF-A0A3C1V982-F1
#
_entry.id   AF-A0A3C1V982-F1
#
_cell.length_a   1.000
_cell.length_b   1.000
_cell.length_c   1.000
_cell.angle_alpha   90.00
_cell.angle_beta   90.00
_cell.angle_gamma   90.00
#
_symmetry.space_group_name_H-M   'P 1'
#
loop_
_entity.id
_entity.type
_entity.pdbx_description
1 polymer ?
#
loop_
_entity_poly.entity_id
_entity_poly.type
_entity_poly.pdbx_seq_one_letter_code
_entity_poly.pdbx_strand_id
1 'polypeptide(L)'
;MSDELKSTSCEKADVEPTATNSAVPIWIIVLTLILLFLGAVYFDRHSGWFDQQVYAPFNSAEDLARYQPQSGEAAMITHSKAVYESVCGTCHGSDGLGKPNQAPLLAGSEWVVKDIQSLVRIPQAG
;
A
#
# COMPACT_ATOMS: atom_id res chain seq x y z
N MET A 1 74.61 -52.14 29.05
CA MET A 1 73.45 -51.93 29.94
C MET A 1 72.86 -50.63 29.45
N SER A 2 72.05 -50.73 28.40
CA SER A 2 71.76 -49.62 27.52
C SER A 2 70.25 -49.43 27.42
N ASP A 3 69.89 -48.17 27.54
CA ASP A 3 68.79 -47.50 26.85
C ASP A 3 67.47 -47.35 27.62
N GLU A 4 67.43 -46.18 28.27
CA GLU A 4 66.26 -45.39 28.59
C GLU A 4 65.26 -45.34 27.42
N LEU A 5 64.13 -46.04 27.58
CA LEU A 5 62.96 -45.86 26.72
C LEU A 5 62.10 -44.73 27.30
N LYS A 6 62.56 -43.53 26.96
CA LYS A 6 61.81 -42.30 26.70
C LYS A 6 60.29 -42.49 26.71
N SER A 7 59.67 -41.95 27.75
CA SER A 7 58.27 -41.59 27.83
C SER A 7 57.83 -40.84 26.55
N THR A 8 57.08 -41.51 25.67
CA THR A 8 56.41 -40.88 24.53
C THR A 8 54.94 -40.73 24.87
N SER A 9 54.62 -39.60 25.52
CA SER A 9 53.29 -39.02 25.48
C SER A 9 52.90 -38.84 24.01
N CYS A 10 51.93 -39.64 23.55
CA CYS A 10 51.32 -39.44 22.24
C CYS A 10 50.29 -38.32 22.39
N GLU A 11 50.75 -37.09 22.18
CA GLU A 11 49.91 -35.91 22.03
C GLU A 11 48.94 -36.16 20.86
N LYS A 12 47.63 -36.12 21.12
CA LYS A 12 46.61 -36.19 20.08
C LYS A 12 46.87 -35.02 19.13
N ALA A 13 47.28 -35.32 17.90
CA ALA A 13 47.35 -34.32 16.85
C ALA A 13 45.99 -33.62 16.74
N ASP A 14 45.97 -32.30 16.88
CA ASP A 14 44.79 -31.47 16.65
C ASP A 14 44.44 -31.56 15.16
N VAL A 15 43.47 -32.42 14.85
CA VAL A 15 42.96 -32.62 13.50
C VAL A 15 42.17 -31.36 13.12
N GLU A 16 42.59 -30.69 12.05
CA GLU A 16 41.87 -29.55 11.48
C GLU A 16 40.42 -29.97 11.17
N PRO A 17 39.40 -29.27 11.69
CA PRO A 17 38.01 -29.67 11.50
C PRO A 17 37.61 -29.49 10.03
N THR A 18 37.61 -30.60 9.28
CA THR A 18 37.16 -30.62 7.88
C THR A 18 35.65 -30.47 7.81
N ALA A 19 35.18 -29.42 7.14
CA ALA A 19 33.77 -29.21 6.90
C ALA A 19 33.20 -30.36 6.06
N THR A 20 32.26 -31.11 6.65
CA THR A 20 31.51 -32.16 5.94
C THR A 20 30.32 -31.53 5.22
N ASN A 21 30.14 -31.87 3.94
CA ASN A 21 28.97 -31.47 3.17
C ASN A 21 27.75 -32.29 3.61
N SER A 22 26.97 -31.79 4.56
CA SER A 22 25.72 -32.40 5.02
C SER A 22 24.52 -31.78 4.30
N ALA A 23 23.56 -32.60 3.87
CA ALA A 23 22.32 -32.12 3.29
C ALA A 23 21.48 -31.39 4.36
N VAL A 24 21.01 -30.18 4.03
CA VAL A 24 20.18 -29.39 4.95
C VAL A 24 18.84 -30.10 5.15
N PRO A 25 18.34 -30.24 6.40
CA PRO A 25 17.03 -30.81 6.67
C PRO A 25 15.91 -30.04 5.95
N ILE A 26 15.00 -30.78 5.29
CA ILE A 26 13.91 -30.20 4.49
C ILE A 26 13.03 -29.23 5.29
N TRP A 27 12.81 -29.50 6.58
CA TRP A 27 11.98 -28.63 7.43
C TRP A 27 12.55 -27.21 7.60
N ILE A 28 13.88 -27.05 7.61
CA ILE A 28 14.52 -25.73 7.65
C ILE A 28 14.25 -24.98 6.35
N ILE A 29 14.33 -25.66 5.22
CA ILE A 29 14.02 -25.08 3.90
C ILE A 29 12.56 -24.61 3.89
N VAL A 30 11.62 -25.48 4.30
CA VAL A 30 10.19 -25.16 4.36
C VAL A 30 9.92 -23.96 5.28
N LEU A 31 10.49 -23.96 6.49
CA LEU A 31 10.34 -22.87 7.45
C LEU A 31 10.91 -21.55 6.90
N THR A 32 12.07 -21.62 6.24
CA THR A 32 12.70 -20.46 5.60
C THR A 32 11.81 -19.89 4.49
N LEU A 33 11.24 -20.75 3.63
CA LEU A 33 10.32 -20.33 2.58
C LEU A 33 9.04 -19.70 3.15
N ILE A 34 8.50 -20.23 4.25
CA ILE A 34 7.34 -19.65 4.93
C ILE A 34 7.68 -18.25 5.46
N LEU A 35 8.82 -18.09 6.13
CA LEU A 35 9.24 -16.78 6.64
C LEU A 35 9.48 -15.77 5.52
N LEU A 36 10.09 -16.18 4.41
CA LEU A 36 10.28 -15.33 3.24
C LEU A 36 8.93 -14.95 2.61
N PHE A 37 7.99 -15.87 2.51
CA PHE A 37 6.65 -15.60 1.99
C PHE A 37 5.89 -14.60 2.88
N LEU A 38 5.87 -14.82 4.20
CA LEU A 38 5.24 -13.90 5.14
C LEU A 38 5.92 -12.52 5.12
N GLY A 39 7.25 -12.50 5.03
CA GLY A 39 8.03 -11.27 4.88
C GLY A 39 7.68 -10.51 3.60
N ALA A 40 7.57 -11.21 2.47
CA ALA A 40 7.17 -10.62 1.20
C ALA A 40 5.75 -10.05 1.24
N VAL A 41 4.79 -10.78 1.81
CA VAL A 41 3.40 -10.30 1.98
C VAL A 41 3.34 -9.10 2.92
N TYR A 42 4.09 -9.13 4.03
CA TYR A 42 4.16 -8.01 4.96
C TYR A 42 4.76 -6.77 4.31
N PHE A 43 5.88 -6.95 3.59
CA PHE A 43 6.58 -5.90 2.86
C PHE A 43 5.67 -5.26 1.81
N ASP A 44 5.00 -6.05 0.97
CA ASP A 44 4.10 -5.57 -0.07
C ASP A 44 2.95 -4.72 0.51
N ARG A 45 2.43 -5.12 1.68
CA ARG A 45 1.31 -4.43 2.32
C ARG A 45 1.66 -3.17 3.11
N HIS A 46 2.92 -2.98 3.52
CA HIS A 46 3.30 -1.89 4.44
C HIS A 46 4.41 -0.98 3.94
N SER A 47 5.21 -1.40 2.96
CA SER A 47 6.37 -0.61 2.51
C SER A 47 6.01 0.55 1.59
N GLY A 48 4.78 0.59 1.06
CA GLY A 48 4.40 1.56 0.01
C GLY A 48 5.28 1.48 -1.23
N TRP A 49 5.96 0.33 -1.45
CA TRP A 49 6.95 0.14 -2.51
C TRP A 49 8.07 1.20 -2.56
N PHE A 50 8.36 1.87 -1.43
CA PHE A 50 9.28 3.01 -1.32
C PHE A 50 8.94 4.21 -2.21
N ASP A 51 7.68 4.33 -2.61
CA ASP A 51 7.22 5.52 -3.32
C ASP A 51 7.17 6.70 -2.35
N GLN A 52 7.90 7.78 -2.66
CA GLN A 52 7.93 9.00 -1.85
C GLN A 52 6.54 9.64 -1.68
N GLN A 53 5.61 9.36 -2.60
CA GLN A 53 4.25 9.89 -2.55
C GLN A 53 3.34 9.09 -1.61
N VAL A 54 3.67 7.83 -1.32
CA VAL A 54 2.83 6.93 -0.50
C VAL A 54 3.18 7.09 0.98
N TYR A 55 2.25 7.68 1.74
CA TYR A 55 2.39 7.90 3.18
C TYR A 55 1.23 7.26 3.95
N ALA A 56 1.46 6.94 5.23
CA ALA A 56 0.42 6.38 6.10
C ALA A 56 -0.82 7.31 6.12
N PRO A 57 -2.04 6.79 5.89
CA PRO A 57 -2.48 5.40 5.98
C PRO A 57 -2.49 4.59 4.66
N PHE A 58 -1.99 5.14 3.55
CA PHE A 58 -2.05 4.51 2.22
C PHE A 58 -0.88 3.56 1.98
N ASN A 59 -1.11 2.47 1.25
CA ASN A 59 -0.09 1.44 0.98
C ASN A 59 0.24 1.28 -0.51
N SER A 60 -0.43 2.01 -1.41
CA SER A 60 -0.09 2.05 -2.84
C SER A 60 -0.42 3.41 -3.45
N ALA A 61 0.22 3.73 -4.58
CA ALA A 61 0.00 4.98 -5.31
C ALA A 61 -1.43 5.04 -5.87
N GLU A 62 -2.00 3.90 -6.28
CA GLU A 62 -3.38 3.81 -6.77
C GLU A 62 -4.39 4.07 -5.66
N ASP A 63 -4.13 3.58 -4.45
CA ASP A 63 -4.98 3.83 -3.29
C ASP A 63 -4.96 5.32 -2.94
N LEU A 64 -3.77 5.92 -2.89
CA LEU A 64 -3.60 7.36 -2.68
C LEU A 64 -4.30 8.19 -3.77
N ALA A 65 -4.19 7.80 -5.05
CA ALA A 65 -4.76 8.52 -6.19
C ALA A 65 -6.30 8.56 -6.18
N ARG A 66 -6.96 7.65 -5.45
CA ARG A 66 -8.42 7.71 -5.23
C ARG A 66 -8.84 8.81 -4.27
N TYR A 67 -7.95 9.20 -3.37
CA TYR A 67 -8.21 10.21 -2.35
C TYR A 67 -7.56 11.56 -2.67
N GLN A 68 -6.54 11.59 -3.54
CA GLN A 68 -5.98 12.84 -4.03
C GLN A 68 -6.86 13.46 -5.12
N PRO A 69 -7.04 14.79 -5.09
CA PRO A 69 -7.65 15.48 -6.21
C PRO A 69 -6.77 15.27 -7.44
N GLN A 70 -7.30 14.60 -8.47
CA GLN A 70 -6.54 14.38 -9.69
C GLN A 70 -6.15 15.74 -10.28
N SER A 71 -4.85 16.01 -10.41
CA SER A 71 -4.36 17.30 -10.86
C SER A 71 -4.71 17.50 -12.34
N GLY A 72 -5.24 18.68 -12.67
CA GLY A 72 -5.59 19.06 -14.04
C GLY A 72 -7.10 19.06 -14.28
N GLU A 73 -7.55 20.04 -15.07
CA GLU A 73 -8.97 20.31 -15.29
C GLU A 73 -9.72 19.10 -15.86
N ALA A 74 -9.14 18.40 -16.85
CA ALA A 74 -9.76 17.22 -17.45
C ALA A 74 -9.99 16.08 -16.43
N ALA A 75 -9.01 15.81 -15.57
CA ALA A 75 -9.08 14.75 -14.58
C ALA A 75 -10.08 15.10 -13.47
N MET A 76 -10.09 16.36 -13.03
CA MET A 76 -11.10 16.90 -12.11
C MET A 76 -12.52 16.77 -12.68
N ILE A 77 -12.73 17.09 -13.96
CA ILE A 77 -14.05 16.98 -14.61
C ILE A 77 -14.50 15.53 -14.70
N THR A 78 -13.62 14.59 -15.08
CA THR A 78 -13.98 13.15 -15.11
C THR A 78 -14.35 12.63 -13.73
N HIS A 79 -13.54 12.92 -12.71
CA HIS A 79 -13.81 12.49 -11.34
C HIS A 79 -15.08 13.12 -10.77
N SER A 80 -15.23 14.44 -10.88
CA SER A 80 -16.41 15.16 -10.40
C SER A 80 -17.69 14.74 -11.12
N LYS A 81 -17.63 14.40 -12.42
CA LYS A 81 -18.77 13.82 -13.14
C LYS A 81 -19.19 12.47 -12.55
N ALA A 82 -18.25 11.57 -12.29
CA ALA A 82 -18.56 10.27 -11.68
C ALA A 82 -19.17 10.42 -10.27
N VAL A 83 -18.62 11.33 -9.46
CA VAL A 83 -19.19 11.67 -8.13
C VAL A 83 -20.58 12.27 -8.28
N TYR A 84 -20.77 13.21 -9.20
CA TYR A 84 -22.05 13.83 -9.46
C TYR A 84 -23.10 12.79 -9.86
N GLU A 85 -22.81 11.94 -10.84
CA GLU A 85 -23.74 10.91 -11.32
C GLU A 85 -24.12 9.89 -10.23
N SER A 86 -23.17 9.54 -9.35
CA SER A 86 -23.40 8.54 -8.30
C SER A 86 -24.08 9.08 -7.03
N VAL A 87 -23.85 10.35 -6.68
CA VAL A 87 -24.32 10.92 -5.41
C VAL A 87 -25.38 12.01 -5.60
N CYS A 88 -25.12 12.98 -6.49
CA CYS A 88 -25.95 14.17 -6.62
C CYS A 88 -27.08 13.99 -7.65
N GLY A 89 -26.79 13.30 -8.75
CA GLY A 89 -27.65 13.14 -9.91
C GLY A 89 -28.93 12.35 -9.63
N THR A 90 -28.95 11.52 -8.58
CA THR A 90 -30.15 10.81 -8.13
C THR A 90 -31.30 11.78 -7.79
N CYS A 91 -30.96 12.91 -7.16
CA CYS A 91 -31.92 13.95 -6.77
C CYS A 91 -31.95 15.08 -7.79
N HIS A 92 -30.77 15.58 -8.20
CA HIS A 92 -30.64 16.77 -9.04
C HIS A 92 -30.72 16.50 -10.55
N GLY A 93 -30.84 15.24 -10.98
CA GLY A 93 -30.85 14.86 -12.40
C GLY A 93 -29.44 14.82 -12.99
N SER A 94 -29.25 13.99 -14.03
CA SER A 94 -27.96 13.87 -14.75
C SER A 94 -27.59 15.16 -15.50
N ASP A 95 -28.58 15.98 -15.83
CA ASP A 95 -28.44 17.31 -16.45
C ASP A 95 -28.34 18.45 -15.44
N GLY A 96 -28.54 18.19 -14.15
CA GLY A 96 -28.54 19.19 -13.10
C GLY A 96 -29.73 20.15 -13.13
N LEU A 97 -30.82 19.80 -13.80
CA LEU A 97 -32.03 20.63 -13.81
C LEU A 97 -32.90 20.47 -12.56
N GLY A 98 -32.58 19.50 -11.70
CA GLY A 98 -33.33 19.25 -10.48
C GLY A 98 -34.72 18.67 -10.73
N LYS A 99 -35.51 18.59 -9.67
CA LYS A 99 -36.91 18.16 -9.68
C LYS A 99 -37.73 19.19 -8.90
N PRO A 100 -38.79 19.77 -9.49
CA PRO A 100 -39.63 20.73 -8.79
C PRO A 100 -40.10 20.18 -7.43
N ASN A 101 -39.98 21.01 -6.38
CA ASN A 101 -40.34 20.69 -5.00
C ASN A 101 -39.55 19.55 -4.33
N GLN A 102 -38.48 19.01 -4.94
CA GLN A 102 -37.63 17.96 -4.35
C GLN A 102 -36.15 18.33 -4.35
N ALA A 103 -35.63 18.81 -5.47
CA ALA A 103 -34.23 19.14 -5.62
C ALA A 103 -34.08 20.40 -6.49
N PRO A 104 -33.36 21.43 -6.03
CA PRO A 104 -33.16 22.64 -6.82
C PRO A 104 -32.30 22.37 -8.06
N LEU A 105 -32.42 23.23 -9.07
CA LEU A 105 -31.54 23.18 -10.25
C LEU A 105 -30.12 23.64 -9.87
N LEU A 106 -29.13 22.90 -10.35
CA LEU A 106 -27.70 23.16 -10.18
C LEU A 106 -27.09 23.75 -11.44
N ALA A 107 -27.54 23.30 -12.62
CA ALA A 107 -27.04 23.75 -13.90
C ALA A 107 -27.43 25.22 -14.15
N GLY A 108 -26.44 26.11 -14.17
CA GLY A 108 -26.63 27.53 -14.46
C GLY A 108 -27.38 28.34 -13.41
N SER A 109 -27.56 27.80 -12.18
CA SER A 109 -28.21 28.56 -11.12
C SER A 109 -27.30 29.66 -10.58
N GLU A 110 -27.89 30.81 -10.26
CA GLU A 110 -27.16 31.99 -9.78
C GLU A 110 -26.31 31.67 -8.54
N TRP A 111 -26.84 30.86 -7.62
CA TRP A 111 -26.15 30.53 -6.38
C TRP A 111 -24.96 29.56 -6.58
N VAL A 112 -24.99 28.71 -7.61
CA VAL A 112 -23.86 27.83 -7.98
C VAL A 112 -22.77 28.63 -8.69
N VAL A 113 -23.15 29.50 -9.61
CA VAL A 113 -22.21 30.27 -10.45
C VAL A 113 -21.55 31.41 -9.66
N LYS A 114 -22.20 31.91 -8.61
CA LYS A 114 -21.71 33.04 -7.82
C LYS A 114 -20.35 32.79 -7.16
N ASP A 115 -20.20 31.69 -6.41
CA ASP A 115 -18.94 31.35 -5.77
C ASP A 115 -18.85 29.86 -5.35
N ILE A 116 -17.63 29.31 -5.37
CA ILE A 116 -17.35 27.91 -5.02
C ILE A 116 -17.53 27.61 -3.53
N GLN A 117 -17.30 28.58 -2.64
CA GLN A 117 -17.45 28.37 -1.19
C GLN A 117 -18.91 28.14 -0.81
N SER A 118 -19.84 28.85 -1.43
CA SER A 118 -21.28 28.63 -1.30
C SER A 118 -21.68 27.23 -1.76
N LEU A 119 -21.14 26.78 -2.90
CA LEU A 119 -21.36 25.41 -3.40
C LEU A 119 -20.85 24.35 -2.42
N VAL A 120 -19.62 24.50 -1.92
CA VAL A 120 -18.95 23.49 -1.08
C VAL A 120 -19.59 23.38 0.31
N ARG A 121 -20.07 24.49 0.88
CA ARG A 121 -20.66 24.49 2.23
C ARG A 121 -21.92 23.64 2.35
N ILE A 122 -22.77 23.60 1.32
CA ILE A 122 -24.07 22.93 1.40
C ILE A 122 -23.90 21.40 1.57
N PRO A 123 -23.17 20.67 0.70
CA PRO A 123 -22.97 19.23 0.87
C PRO A 123 -22.16 18.84 2.11
N GLN A 124 -21.33 19.76 2.62
CA GLN A 124 -20.50 19.50 3.81
C GLN A 124 -21.25 19.70 5.13
N ALA A 125 -22.26 20.58 5.16
CA ALA A 125 -23.00 20.90 6.37
C ALA A 125 -24.16 19.93 6.66
N GLY A 126 -24.66 19.23 5.63
CA GLY A 126 -25.81 18.31 5.74
C GLY A 126 -27.14 19.04 5.61
#